data_AF-A0A2E7JDU5-F1
#
_entry.id   AF-A0A2E7JDU5-F1
#
_cell.length_a   1.000
_cell.length_b   1.000
_cell.length_c   1.000
_cell.angle_alpha   90.00
_cell.angle_beta   90.00
_cell.angle_gamma   90.00
#
_symmetry.space_group_name_H-M   'P 1'
#
loop_
_entity.id
_entity.type
_entity.pdbx_description
1 polymer ?
#
loop_
_entity_poly.entity_id
_entity_poly.type
_entity_poly.pdbx_seq_one_letter_code
_entity_poly.pdbx_strand_id
1 'polypeptide(L)'
;MSQSPQRIIEMAVANAGKKVVNHIAWMLFVGYLSIAAIGWFTSDKDDTDGHKRSNMVLRTDYGTGCQYLESHTGVLTPRMSADGKHTGCKVVSK
;
A
#
# COMPACT_ATOMS: atom_id res chain seq x y z
N MET A 1 -51.07 10.89 -34.38
CA MET A 1 -49.90 11.60 -34.95
C MET A 1 -48.84 10.55 -35.26
N SER A 2 -48.75 10.10 -36.52
CA SER A 2 -47.76 9.10 -36.94
C SER A 2 -46.38 9.76 -36.90
N GLN A 3 -45.43 9.19 -36.16
CA GLN A 3 -44.04 9.65 -36.21
C GLN A 3 -43.50 9.46 -37.63
N SER A 4 -42.71 10.43 -38.12
CA SER A 4 -42.08 10.29 -39.42
C SER A 4 -41.05 9.15 -39.38
N PRO A 5 -40.89 8.37 -40.48
CA PRO A 5 -39.94 7.26 -40.53
C PRO A 5 -38.51 7.66 -40.13
N GLN A 6 -38.12 8.91 -40.42
CA GLN A 6 -36.83 9.48 -40.04
C GLN A 6 -36.63 9.51 -38.51
N ARG A 7 -37.64 9.93 -37.75
CA ARG A 7 -37.55 9.95 -36.28
C ARG A 7 -37.46 8.56 -35.66
N ILE A 8 -38.08 7.56 -36.29
CA ILE A 8 -38.01 6.16 -35.83
C ILE A 8 -36.58 5.64 -35.96
N ILE A 9 -35.92 5.94 -37.07
CA ILE A 9 -34.52 5.55 -37.32
C ILE A 9 -33.58 6.28 -36.35
N GLU A 10 -33.74 7.59 -36.17
CA GLU A 10 -32.94 8.38 -35.23
C GLU A 10 -33.03 7.87 -33.80
N MET A 11 -34.24 7.55 -33.31
CA MET A 11 -34.44 7.00 -31.97
C MET A 11 -33.82 5.60 -31.83
N ALA A 12 -33.91 4.76 -32.86
CA ALA A 12 -33.30 3.42 -32.85
C ALA A 12 -31.77 3.50 -32.75
N VAL A 13 -31.15 4.40 -33.54
CA VAL A 13 -29.70 4.64 -33.50
C VAL A 13 -29.26 5.23 -32.16
N ALA A 14 -29.99 6.21 -31.63
CA ALA A 14 -29.70 6.82 -30.33
C ALA A 14 -29.78 5.82 -29.17
N ASN A 15 -30.79 4.93 -29.19
CA ASN A 15 -30.95 3.89 -28.17
C ASN A 15 -29.86 2.83 -28.25
N ALA A 16 -29.47 2.43 -29.48
CA ALA A 16 -28.35 1.51 -29.68
C ALA A 16 -27.03 2.13 -29.18
N GLY A 17 -26.75 3.39 -29.53
CA GLY A 17 -25.57 4.12 -29.06
C GLY A 17 -25.54 4.24 -27.53
N LYS A 18 -26.67 4.62 -26.91
CA LYS A 18 -26.79 4.70 -25.44
C LYS A 18 -26.53 3.35 -24.77
N LYS A 19 -26.99 2.25 -25.36
CA LYS A 19 -26.75 0.89 -24.85
C LYS A 19 -25.26 0.53 -24.89
N VAL A 20 -24.56 0.85 -25.99
CA VAL A 20 -23.12 0.61 -26.13
C VAL A 20 -22.32 1.44 -25.13
N VAL A 21 -22.59 2.75 -25.04
CA VAL A 21 -21.90 3.64 -24.10
C VAL A 21 -22.12 3.20 -22.65
N ASN A 22 -23.35 2.84 -22.29
CA ASN A 22 -23.66 2.34 -20.96
C ASN A 22 -22.93 1.02 -20.66
N HIS A 23 -22.80 0.12 -21.65
CA HIS A 23 -22.07 -1.13 -21.47
C HIS A 23 -20.57 -0.88 -21.23
N ILE A 24 -19.96 0.02 -22.01
CA ILE A 24 -18.55 0.43 -21.82
C ILE A 24 -18.36 1.08 -20.45
N ALA A 25 -19.24 1.99 -20.04
CA ALA A 25 -19.17 2.63 -18.73
C ALA A 25 -19.23 1.61 -17.59
N TRP A 26 -20.12 0.62 -17.69
CA TRP A 26 -20.22 -0.47 -16.71
C TRP A 26 -18.96 -1.33 -16.66
N MET A 27 -18.37 -1.68 -17.81
CA MET A 27 -17.11 -2.43 -17.85
C MET A 27 -15.97 -1.66 -17.17
N LEU A 28 -15.84 -0.37 -17.44
CA LEU A 28 -14.83 0.49 -16.81
C LEU A 28 -15.06 0.62 -15.30
N PHE A 29 -16.31 0.82 -14.88
CA PHE A 29 -16.67 0.93 -13.47
C PHE A 29 -16.34 -0.35 -12.70
N VAL A 30 -16.72 -1.52 -13.23
CA VAL A 30 -16.41 -2.82 -12.63
C VAL A 30 -14.90 -3.07 -12.62
N GLY A 31 -14.19 -2.72 -13.69
CA GLY A 31 -12.73 -2.84 -13.75
C GLY A 31 -12.03 -1.99 -12.68
N TYR A 32 -12.45 -0.74 -12.51
CA TYR A 32 -11.95 0.13 -11.45
C TYR A 32 -12.22 -0.42 -10.05
N LEU A 33 -13.45 -0.88 -9.77
CA LEU A 33 -13.79 -1.48 -8.48
C LEU A 33 -12.96 -2.74 -8.19
N SER A 34 -12.66 -3.53 -9.22
CA SER A 34 -11.84 -4.73 -9.10
C SER A 34 -10.40 -4.38 -8.71
N ILE A 35 -9.80 -3.38 -9.37
CA ILE A 35 -8.45 -2.88 -9.03
C ILE A 35 -8.43 -2.29 -7.62
N ALA A 36 -9.43 -1.49 -7.25
CA ALA A 36 -9.55 -0.89 -5.93
C ALA A 36 -9.69 -1.96 -4.83
N ALA A 37 -10.49 -3.01 -5.06
CA ALA A 37 -10.64 -4.13 -4.14
C ALA A 37 -9.33 -4.89 -3.95
N ILE A 38 -8.61 -5.21 -5.03
CA ILE A 38 -7.27 -5.83 -4.95
C ILE A 38 -6.32 -4.95 -4.13
N GLY A 39 -6.33 -3.64 -4.37
CA GLY A 39 -5.52 -2.67 -3.60
C GLY A 39 -5.88 -2.66 -2.11
N TRP A 40 -7.16 -2.75 -1.77
CA TRP A 40 -7.64 -2.82 -0.40
C TRP A 40 -7.17 -4.10 0.32
N PHE A 41 -7.34 -5.27 -0.31
CA PHE A 41 -6.92 -6.56 0.27
C PHE A 41 -5.40 -6.77 0.31
N THR A 42 -4.62 -5.98 -0.43
CA THR A 42 -3.15 -6.02 -0.41
C THR A 42 -2.51 -4.90 0.41
N SER A 43 -3.34 -4.03 1.01
CA SER A 43 -2.91 -2.92 1.86
C SER A 43 -2.94 -3.24 3.36
N ASP A 44 -3.33 -4.45 3.77
CA ASP A 44 -3.01 -4.95 5.10
C ASP A 44 -1.51 -5.30 5.16
N LYS A 45 -0.69 -4.25 5.25
CA LYS A 45 0.71 -4.33 5.66
C LYS A 45 0.78 -3.63 7.01
N ASP A 46 0.95 -4.39 8.08
CA ASP A 46 1.32 -3.82 9.37
C ASP A 46 2.86 -3.85 9.56
N ASP A 47 3.33 -3.13 10.58
CA ASP A 47 4.68 -2.57 10.64
C ASP A 47 5.83 -3.58 10.84
N THR A 48 5.55 -4.90 10.86
CA THR A 48 6.57 -5.96 10.94
C THR A 48 6.67 -6.83 9.68
N ASP A 49 5.77 -6.63 8.72
CA ASP A 49 5.35 -7.71 7.84
C ASP A 49 5.92 -7.59 6.43
N GLY A 50 7.25 -7.62 6.37
CA GLY A 50 7.92 -8.29 5.26
C GLY A 50 7.81 -9.81 5.48
N HIS A 51 7.53 -10.61 4.45
CA HIS A 51 7.57 -12.09 4.54
C HIS A 51 8.94 -12.64 5.01
N LYS A 52 9.96 -11.79 5.12
CA LYS A 52 11.31 -12.10 5.61
C LYS A 52 11.68 -11.11 6.70
N ARG A 53 12.28 -11.62 7.78
CA ARG A 53 12.94 -10.77 8.79
C ARG A 53 13.95 -9.86 8.12
N SER A 54 14.13 -8.65 8.65
CA SER A 54 15.07 -7.64 8.14
C SER A 54 16.55 -8.05 8.17
N ASN A 55 16.86 -9.26 8.65
CA ASN A 55 18.22 -9.75 8.92
C ASN A 55 19.05 -8.80 9.79
N MET A 56 18.39 -7.97 10.61
CA MET A 56 19.10 -7.13 11.56
C MET A 56 19.61 -7.95 12.74
N VAL A 57 20.87 -7.73 13.12
CA VAL A 57 21.50 -8.40 14.25
C VAL A 57 21.66 -7.42 15.40
N LEU A 58 21.28 -7.83 16.61
CA LEU A 58 21.52 -7.04 17.81
C LEU A 58 22.99 -7.20 18.23
N ARG A 59 23.73 -6.09 18.29
CA ARG A 59 25.10 -6.01 18.79
C ARG A 59 25.14 -5.25 20.10
N THR A 60 25.98 -5.68 21.03
CA THR A 60 26.22 -4.98 22.29
C THR A 60 27.70 -4.68 22.37
N ASP A 61 28.05 -3.40 22.52
CA ASP A 61 29.42 -3.00 22.79
C ASP A 61 29.76 -3.40 24.23
N TYR A 62 30.80 -4.22 24.42
CA TYR A 62 31.20 -4.69 25.74
C TYR A 62 31.78 -3.58 26.63
N GLY A 63 32.47 -2.61 26.03
CA GLY A 63 33.07 -1.48 26.75
C GLY A 63 32.00 -0.59 27.35
N THR A 64 31.05 -0.16 26.53
CA THR A 64 30.00 0.80 26.92
C THR A 64 28.71 0.14 27.41
N GLY A 65 28.44 -1.12 27.06
CA GLY A 65 27.14 -1.79 27.22
C GLY A 65 26.10 -1.40 26.17
N CYS A 66 26.37 -0.39 25.34
CA CYS A 66 25.39 0.15 24.42
C CYS A 66 24.96 -0.86 23.35
N GLN A 67 23.66 -0.89 23.04
CA GLN A 67 23.08 -1.79 22.04
C GLN A 67 22.94 -1.13 20.67
N TYR A 68 23.28 -1.85 19.62
CA TYR A 68 23.20 -1.40 18.24
C TYR A 68 22.43 -2.42 17.40
N LEU A 69 21.73 -1.94 16.38
CA LEU A 69 21.19 -2.80 15.32
C LEU A 69 22.15 -2.75 14.13
N GLU A 70 22.64 -3.92 13.74
CA GLU A 70 23.47 -4.11 12.56
C GLU A 70 22.58 -4.46 11.37
N SER A 71 22.70 -3.71 10.28
CA SER A 71 22.11 -4.06 8.98
C SER A 71 22.89 -5.18 8.30
N HIS A 72 22.28 -5.81 7.29
CA HIS A 72 22.95 -6.86 6.51
C HIS A 72 24.24 -6.41 5.79
N THR A 73 24.45 -5.10 5.60
CA THR A 73 25.67 -4.52 5.01
C THR A 73 26.73 -4.15 6.04
N GLY A 74 26.50 -4.43 7.32
CA GLY A 74 27.43 -4.14 8.42
C GLY A 74 27.33 -2.73 8.99
N VAL A 75 26.36 -1.91 8.56
CA VAL A 75 26.12 -0.59 9.16
C VAL A 75 25.45 -0.75 10.51
N LEU A 76 26.00 -0.11 11.55
CA LEU A 76 25.48 -0.08 12.91
C LEU A 76 24.69 1.20 13.17
N THR A 77 23.50 1.06 13.75
CA THR A 77 22.70 2.19 14.26
C THR A 77 22.38 2.02 15.75
N PRO A 78 22.43 3.07 16.58
CA PRO A 78 22.02 3.00 17.98
C PRO A 78 20.59 2.47 18.13
N ARG A 79 20.39 1.52 19.05
CA ARG A 79 19.04 1.08 19.41
C ARG A 79 18.44 2.06 20.41
N MET A 80 17.33 2.69 20.02
CA MET A 80 16.66 3.71 20.83
C MET A 80 15.58 3.10 21.73
N SER A 81 15.46 3.60 22.95
CA SER A 81 14.36 3.31 23.89
C SER A 81 13.17 4.24 23.61
N ALA A 82 12.04 3.97 24.27
CA ALA A 82 10.82 4.77 24.12
C ALA A 82 10.98 6.25 24.51
N ASP A 83 11.95 6.58 25.37
CA ASP A 83 12.31 7.95 25.75
C ASP A 83 13.35 8.59 24.82
N GLY A 84 13.68 7.96 23.70
CA GLY A 84 14.63 8.48 22.72
C GLY A 84 16.09 8.43 23.18
N LYS A 85 16.42 7.58 24.15
CA LYS A 85 17.82 7.36 24.59
C LYS A 85 18.39 6.09 23.98
N HIS A 86 19.72 6.03 23.96
CA HIS A 86 20.41 4.81 23.55
C HIS A 86 20.25 3.71 24.61
N THR A 87 19.73 2.55 24.20
CA THR A 87 19.43 1.41 25.05
C THR A 87 20.68 0.60 25.40
N GLY A 88 20.73 0.05 26.62
CA GLY A 88 21.74 -0.90 27.07
C GLY A 88 23.05 -0.28 27.59
N CYS A 89 23.28 1.00 27.32
CA CYS A 89 24.47 1.70 27.80
C CYS A 89 24.59 1.64 29.32
N LYS A 90 25.79 1.28 29.80
CA LYS A 90 26.16 1.35 31.21
C LYS A 90 26.08 2.80 31.66
N VAL A 91 25.50 3.03 32.83
CA VAL A 91 25.49 4.36 33.45
C VAL A 91 26.93 4.71 33.81
N VAL A 92 27.48 5.74 33.18
CA VAL A 92 28.77 6.30 33.59
C VAL A 92 28.50 7.10 34.87
N SER A 93 28.79 6.53 36.04
CA SER A 93 28.80 7.30 37.28
C SER A 93 29.92 8.34 37.18
N LYS A 94 29.57 9.62 37.24
CA LYS A 94 30.53 10.71 37.39
C LYS A 94 31.07 10.74 38.82
#